data_AF-A0A1F6W587-F1
#
_entry.id   AF-A0A1F6W587-F1
#
_cell.length_a   1.000
_cell.length_b   1.000
_cell.length_c   1.000
_cell.angle_alpha   90.00
_cell.angle_beta   90.00
_cell.angle_gamma   90.00
#
_symmetry.space_group_name_H-M   'P 1'
#
loop_
_entity.id
_entity.type
_entity.pdbx_description
1 polymer ?
#
loop_
_entity_poly.entity_id
_entity_poly.type
_entity_poly.pdbx_seq_one_letter_code
_entity_poly.pdbx_strand_id
1 'polypeptide(L)'
;MSKNHKKLYIGIFIMIVFSVIVIFFAYVKEKKIVVENIIQESTVLSLEINNKSKTQIENSTPSPASTESTDKNTESATVIAGNTTAYLSFPPNTVFYDALVQAKNQGQIVFNGKNYLGLGFFITDIETLHSGGGKDLLYYVNGKEATVGVSSYTLKNGDIIEWKLE
;
A
#
# COMPACT_ATOMS: atom_id res chain seq x y z
N MET A 1 46.61 42.24 7.54
CA MET A 1 45.20 42.12 7.12
C MET A 1 44.32 42.83 8.14
N SER A 2 43.74 43.99 7.78
CA SER A 2 43.04 44.90 8.71
C SER A 2 41.85 44.22 9.39
N LYS A 3 41.70 44.44 10.72
CA LYS A 3 40.61 43.90 11.58
C LYS A 3 39.20 44.14 11.01
N ASN A 4 39.05 45.12 10.13
CA ASN A 4 37.77 45.54 9.57
C ASN A 4 37.23 44.58 8.50
N HIS A 5 38.10 43.81 7.81
CA HIS A 5 37.63 42.85 6.80
C HIS A 5 36.98 41.60 7.42
N LYS A 6 37.39 41.20 8.63
CA LYS A 6 36.83 40.02 9.31
C LYS A 6 35.34 40.18 9.63
N LYS A 7 34.92 41.38 10.03
CA LYS A 7 33.50 41.70 10.29
C LYS A 7 32.66 41.69 9.01
N LEU A 8 33.24 42.10 7.88
CA LEU A 8 32.57 42.06 6.59
C LEU A 8 32.35 40.61 6.12
N TYR A 9 33.36 39.74 6.23
CA TYR A 9 33.21 38.33 5.86
C TYR A 9 32.23 37.58 6.76
N ILE A 10 32.18 37.90 8.07
CA ILE A 10 31.20 37.27 8.97
C ILE A 10 29.77 37.65 8.57
N GLY A 11 29.53 38.91 8.18
CA GLY A 11 28.22 39.37 7.73
C GLY A 11 27.78 38.70 6.42
N ILE A 12 28.70 38.57 5.46
CA ILE A 12 28.44 37.88 4.18
C ILE A 12 28.13 36.40 4.43
N PHE A 13 28.88 35.74 5.31
CA PHE A 13 28.66 34.33 5.64
C PHE A 13 27.28 34.09 6.25
N ILE A 14 26.84 34.94 7.19
CA ILE A 14 25.52 34.85 7.83
C ILE A 14 24.40 35.03 6.77
N MET A 15 24.55 35.97 5.83
CA MET A 15 23.58 36.19 4.76
C MET A 15 23.46 34.98 3.82
N ILE A 16 24.57 34.33 3.47
CA ILE A 16 24.57 33.12 2.63
C ILE A 16 23.85 31.97 3.36
N VAL A 17 24.17 31.74 4.63
CA VAL A 17 23.52 30.67 5.42
C VAL A 17 22.02 30.92 5.54
N PHE A 18 21.60 32.15 5.79
CA PHE A 18 20.19 32.51 5.86
C PHE A 18 19.47 32.31 4.51
N SER A 19 20.11 32.67 3.40
CA SER A 19 19.56 32.46 2.05
C SER A 19 19.34 30.97 1.74
N VAL A 20 20.30 30.11 2.08
CA VAL A 20 20.17 28.64 1.91
C VAL A 20 19.01 28.09 2.74
N ILE A 21 18.84 28.57 3.97
CA ILE A 21 17.74 28.16 4.86
C ILE A 21 16.38 28.58 4.27
N VAL A 22 16.25 29.80 3.77
CA VAL A 22 15.01 30.27 3.14
C VAL A 22 14.66 29.47 1.88
N ILE A 23 15.65 29.18 1.03
CA ILE A 23 15.46 28.35 -0.16
C ILE A 23 15.03 26.93 0.23
N PHE A 24 15.64 26.34 1.27
CA PHE A 24 15.25 25.03 1.79
C PHE A 24 13.80 25.02 2.27
N PHE A 25 13.36 26.03 3.03
CA PHE A 25 11.96 26.13 3.48
C PHE A 25 10.96 26.38 2.34
N ALA A 26 11.35 27.13 1.30
CA ALA A 26 10.52 27.30 0.11
C ALA A 26 10.35 25.97 -0.65
N TYR A 27 11.43 25.21 -0.82
CA TYR A 27 11.41 23.89 -1.47
C TYR A 27 10.53 22.88 -0.72
N VAL A 28 10.53 22.92 0.62
CA VAL A 28 9.67 22.04 1.43
C VAL A 28 8.17 22.37 1.25
N LYS A 29 7.80 23.62 0.95
CA LYS A 29 6.40 24.01 0.76
C LYS A 29 5.78 23.47 -0.54
N GLU A 30 6.57 23.27 -1.60
CA GLU A 30 6.05 22.83 -2.90
C GLU A 30 5.54 21.38 -2.90
N LYS A 31 5.98 20.53 -1.97
CA LYS A 31 5.53 19.12 -1.89
C LYS A 31 4.12 18.90 -1.32
N LYS A 32 3.39 19.95 -0.88
CA LYS A 32 2.05 19.81 -0.30
C LYS A 32 0.87 20.07 -1.25
N ILE A 33 1.08 20.56 -2.48
CA ILE A 33 -0.02 21.09 -3.34
C ILE A 33 -0.53 20.11 -4.42
N VAL A 34 -0.01 18.88 -4.52
CA VAL A 34 -0.35 17.96 -5.64
C VAL A 34 -1.45 16.94 -5.32
N VAL A 35 -1.94 16.85 -4.06
CA VAL A 35 -2.84 15.75 -3.65
C VAL A 35 -4.34 16.09 -3.78
N GLU A 36 -4.73 17.34 -4.02
CA GLU A 36 -6.15 17.75 -3.95
C GLU A 36 -6.94 17.67 -5.28
N ASN A 37 -6.28 17.40 -6.42
CA ASN A 37 -6.93 17.48 -7.74
C ASN A 37 -7.22 16.13 -8.44
N ILE A 38 -7.18 14.99 -7.75
CA ILE A 38 -7.40 13.66 -8.36
C ILE A 38 -8.81 13.08 -8.07
N ILE A 39 -9.63 13.73 -7.25
CA ILE A 39 -10.97 13.24 -6.88
C ILE A 39 -12.06 14.06 -7.56
N GLN A 40 -12.09 14.13 -8.89
CA GLN A 40 -13.29 14.66 -9.58
C GLN A 40 -13.42 14.32 -11.06
N GLU A 41 -13.07 13.12 -11.53
CA GLU A 41 -13.42 12.73 -12.92
C GLU A 41 -13.55 11.23 -13.17
N SER A 42 -14.36 10.53 -12.36
CA SER A 42 -14.73 9.14 -12.67
C SER A 42 -16.19 8.87 -12.35
N THR A 43 -17.08 9.66 -12.95
CA THR A 43 -18.53 9.43 -12.85
C THR A 43 -19.26 9.75 -14.15
N VAL A 44 -18.84 9.19 -15.28
CA VAL A 44 -19.74 8.90 -16.42
C VAL A 44 -19.00 8.09 -17.49
N LEU A 45 -19.30 6.79 -17.59
CA LEU A 45 -19.75 6.20 -18.86
C LEU A 45 -20.27 4.78 -18.62
N SER A 46 -21.58 4.70 -18.51
CA SER A 46 -22.37 3.51 -18.74
C SER A 46 -22.25 3.08 -20.21
N LEU A 47 -21.83 1.84 -20.46
CA LEU A 47 -22.18 1.13 -21.69
C LEU A 47 -22.82 -0.21 -21.33
N GLU A 48 -24.13 -0.21 -21.52
CA GLU A 48 -25.04 -1.34 -21.59
C GLU A 48 -24.63 -2.25 -22.77
N ILE A 49 -24.27 -3.50 -22.50
CA ILE A 49 -24.24 -4.55 -23.52
C ILE A 49 -25.22 -5.64 -23.09
N ASN A 50 -26.46 -5.44 -23.49
CA ASN A 50 -27.43 -6.49 -23.69
C ASN A 50 -26.98 -7.36 -24.86
N ASN A 51 -26.75 -8.66 -24.63
CA ASN A 51 -26.90 -9.69 -25.66
C ASN A 51 -27.13 -11.09 -25.06
N LYS A 52 -28.42 -11.39 -24.84
CA LYS A 52 -29.12 -12.59 -25.33
C LYS A 52 -28.26 -13.84 -25.59
N SER A 53 -28.27 -14.78 -24.65
CA SER A 53 -28.13 -16.21 -24.97
C SER A 53 -29.36 -16.97 -24.46
N LYS A 54 -29.90 -17.81 -25.33
CA LYS A 54 -31.20 -18.50 -25.23
C LYS A 54 -31.02 -19.89 -24.62
N THR A 55 -31.71 -20.10 -23.50
CA THR A 55 -32.45 -21.30 -23.04
C THR A 55 -31.97 -22.71 -23.43
N GLN A 56 -31.69 -23.53 -22.41
CA GLN A 56 -32.17 -24.92 -22.34
C GLN A 56 -32.66 -25.20 -20.90
N ILE A 57 -33.90 -25.67 -20.78
CA ILE A 57 -34.59 -26.07 -19.54
C ILE A 57 -34.54 -27.60 -19.47
N GLU A 58 -34.19 -28.17 -18.32
CA GLU A 58 -34.78 -29.44 -17.89
C GLU A 58 -34.86 -29.54 -16.36
N ASN A 59 -36.04 -29.96 -15.88
CA ASN A 59 -36.53 -29.97 -14.51
C ASN A 59 -35.85 -31.01 -13.59
N SER A 60 -35.74 -30.71 -12.29
CA SER A 60 -36.02 -31.66 -11.19
C SER A 60 -36.20 -30.96 -9.83
N THR A 61 -37.45 -30.95 -9.37
CA THR A 61 -37.99 -31.20 -8.00
C THR A 61 -37.42 -30.47 -6.75
N PRO A 62 -38.29 -29.85 -5.90
CA PRO A 62 -37.87 -29.17 -4.67
C PRO A 62 -37.57 -30.17 -3.54
N SER A 63 -36.34 -30.15 -3.04
CA SER A 63 -35.87 -30.89 -1.86
C SER A 63 -35.67 -29.89 -0.70
N PRO A 64 -36.02 -30.26 0.55
CA PRO A 64 -36.42 -29.31 1.58
C PRO A 64 -35.25 -28.52 2.15
N ALA A 65 -35.57 -27.26 2.50
CA ALA A 65 -34.74 -26.28 3.18
C ALA A 65 -33.81 -26.91 4.22
N SER A 66 -32.51 -26.89 3.90
CA SER A 66 -31.46 -26.95 4.91
C SER A 66 -31.08 -25.52 5.24
N THR A 67 -31.44 -25.10 6.45
CA THR A 67 -30.96 -23.88 7.09
C THR A 67 -29.44 -24.01 7.26
N GLU A 68 -28.67 -23.48 6.30
CA GLU A 68 -27.24 -23.25 6.47
C GLU A 68 -27.05 -22.08 7.42
N SER A 69 -26.73 -22.41 8.67
CA SER A 69 -26.01 -21.51 9.57
C SER A 69 -24.72 -21.08 8.89
N THR A 70 -24.66 -19.81 8.47
CA THR A 70 -23.49 -19.17 7.86
C THR A 70 -22.39 -19.00 8.93
N ASP A 71 -21.63 -20.06 9.21
CA ASP A 71 -20.30 -19.91 9.77
C ASP A 71 -19.45 -19.25 8.69
N LYS A 72 -19.11 -17.97 8.91
CA LYS A 72 -18.15 -17.26 8.08
C LYS A 72 -16.80 -17.95 8.23
N ASN A 73 -16.50 -18.91 7.35
CA ASN A 73 -15.18 -19.52 7.27
C ASN A 73 -14.16 -18.39 7.08
N THR A 74 -13.44 -18.08 8.14
CA THR A 74 -12.52 -16.94 8.22
C THR A 74 -11.13 -17.51 8.41
N GLU A 75 -10.21 -17.11 7.54
CA GLU A 75 -8.81 -17.48 7.57
C GLU A 75 -7.98 -16.35 8.21
N SER A 76 -6.75 -16.67 8.58
CA SER A 76 -5.84 -15.71 9.22
C SER A 76 -4.42 -15.82 8.68
N ALA A 77 -3.67 -14.74 8.81
CA ALA A 77 -2.24 -14.68 8.51
C ALA A 77 -1.55 -13.71 9.45
N THR A 78 -0.24 -13.91 9.65
CA THR A 78 0.60 -13.02 10.45
C THR A 78 1.50 -12.21 9.55
N VAL A 79 1.54 -10.88 9.70
CA VAL A 79 2.46 -9.99 8.98
C VAL A 79 3.47 -9.43 9.95
N ILE A 80 4.75 -9.62 9.66
CA ILE A 80 5.88 -9.13 10.43
C ILE A 80 6.60 -8.07 9.59
N ALA A 81 6.70 -6.85 10.09
CA ALA A 81 7.37 -5.73 9.45
C ALA A 81 8.18 -4.94 10.47
N GLY A 82 9.50 -5.14 10.47
CA GLY A 82 10.39 -4.54 11.47
C GLY A 82 10.06 -5.04 12.87
N ASN A 83 9.61 -4.12 13.74
CA ASN A 83 9.21 -4.43 15.12
C ASN A 83 7.69 -4.63 15.28
N THR A 84 6.92 -4.49 14.21
CA THR A 84 5.47 -4.63 14.22
C THR A 84 5.07 -6.05 13.80
N THR A 85 4.09 -6.62 14.50
CA THR A 85 3.40 -7.85 14.11
C THR A 85 1.90 -7.57 14.05
N ALA A 86 1.30 -7.76 12.87
CA ALA A 86 -0.13 -7.60 12.63
C ALA A 86 -0.78 -8.95 12.33
N TYR A 87 -2.01 -9.14 12.83
CA TYR A 87 -2.80 -10.34 12.61
C TYR A 87 -3.95 -10.03 11.67
N LEU A 88 -3.90 -10.59 10.47
CA LEU A 88 -4.91 -10.41 9.43
C LEU A 88 -6.01 -11.46 9.60
N SER A 89 -7.25 -11.04 9.36
CA SER A 89 -8.43 -11.90 9.32
C SER A 89 -9.17 -11.65 8.00
N PHE A 90 -9.41 -12.69 7.21
CA PHE A 90 -9.90 -12.57 5.84
C PHE A 90 -10.72 -13.78 5.37
N PRO A 91 -11.62 -13.63 4.40
CA PRO A 91 -12.28 -14.75 3.74
C PRO A 91 -11.30 -15.60 2.91
N PRO A 92 -11.59 -16.88 2.66
CA PRO A 92 -10.83 -17.72 1.74
C PRO A 92 -10.65 -17.06 0.36
N ASN A 93 -9.51 -17.34 -0.28
CA ASN A 93 -9.12 -16.80 -1.59
C ASN A 93 -8.88 -15.27 -1.64
N THR A 94 -8.64 -14.63 -0.50
CA THR A 94 -8.30 -13.20 -0.45
C THR A 94 -6.89 -12.94 -0.99
N VAL A 95 -6.73 -11.92 -1.83
CA VAL A 95 -5.43 -11.43 -2.30
C VAL A 95 -4.75 -10.64 -1.18
N PHE A 96 -3.44 -10.81 -1.02
CA PHE A 96 -2.69 -10.22 0.08
C PHE A 96 -2.79 -8.69 0.13
N TYR A 97 -2.75 -8.03 -1.02
CA TYR A 97 -2.96 -6.58 -1.09
C TYR A 97 -4.32 -6.15 -0.50
N ASP A 98 -5.40 -6.87 -0.78
CA ASP A 98 -6.74 -6.54 -0.27
C ASP A 98 -6.82 -6.73 1.25
N ALA A 99 -6.17 -7.76 1.78
CA ALA A 99 -6.07 -7.97 3.22
C ALA A 99 -5.25 -6.87 3.90
N LEU A 100 -4.15 -6.42 3.27
CA LEU A 100 -3.36 -5.29 3.77
C LEU A 100 -4.19 -3.99 3.77
N VAL A 101 -4.92 -3.69 2.70
CA VAL A 101 -5.81 -2.52 2.62
C VAL A 101 -6.85 -2.55 3.74
N GLN A 102 -7.46 -3.72 3.99
CA GLN A 102 -8.41 -3.87 5.09
C GLN A 102 -7.77 -3.62 6.46
N ALA A 103 -6.60 -4.19 6.72
CA ALA A 103 -5.86 -3.96 7.97
C ALA A 103 -5.44 -2.49 8.14
N LYS A 104 -5.06 -1.82 7.05
CA LYS A 104 -4.77 -0.38 7.06
C LYS A 104 -6.01 0.45 7.40
N ASN A 105 -7.16 0.12 6.82
CA ASN A 105 -8.42 0.79 7.13
C ASN A 105 -8.87 0.56 8.58
N GLN A 106 -8.43 -0.52 9.20
CA GLN A 106 -8.66 -0.84 10.62
C GLN A 106 -7.59 -0.25 11.55
N GLY A 107 -6.56 0.41 11.02
CA GLY A 107 -5.45 0.97 11.79
C GLY A 107 -4.50 -0.09 12.39
N GLN A 108 -4.52 -1.32 11.88
CA GLN A 108 -3.65 -2.42 12.34
C GLN A 108 -2.26 -2.38 11.71
N ILE A 109 -2.14 -1.77 10.54
CA ILE A 109 -0.88 -1.66 9.80
C ILE A 109 -0.86 -0.35 8.99
N VAL A 110 0.31 0.23 8.80
CA VAL A 110 0.54 1.40 7.97
C VAL A 110 1.48 1.02 6.86
N PHE A 111 1.08 1.29 5.62
CA PHE A 111 1.95 1.08 4.45
C PHE A 111 1.66 2.10 3.36
N ASN A 112 2.66 2.35 2.51
CA ASN A 112 2.58 3.18 1.32
C ASN A 112 3.25 2.49 0.13
N GLY A 113 2.99 3.01 -1.05
CA GLY A 113 3.48 2.43 -2.28
C GLY A 113 2.93 3.11 -3.52
N LYS A 114 3.14 2.47 -4.65
CA LYS A 114 2.73 2.97 -5.96
C LYS A 114 2.05 1.87 -6.76
N ASN A 115 0.92 2.21 -7.36
CA ASN A 115 0.25 1.34 -8.32
C ASN A 115 0.93 1.45 -9.69
N TYR A 116 1.23 0.30 -10.29
CA TYR A 116 1.77 0.19 -11.64
C TYR A 116 0.80 -0.60 -12.51
N LEU A 117 0.38 -0.01 -13.63
CA LEU A 117 -0.52 -0.68 -14.57
C LEU A 117 0.08 -2.00 -15.06
N GLY A 118 -0.69 -3.09 -14.93
CA GLY A 118 -0.28 -4.44 -15.33
C GLY A 118 0.61 -5.18 -14.31
N LEU A 119 1.19 -4.49 -13.32
CA LEU A 119 2.07 -5.10 -12.30
C LEU A 119 1.46 -5.07 -10.89
N GLY A 120 0.46 -4.23 -10.66
CA GLY A 120 -0.22 -4.08 -9.37
C GLY A 120 0.46 -3.08 -8.45
N PHE A 121 0.16 -3.19 -7.16
CA PHE A 121 0.64 -2.28 -6.13
C PHE A 121 2.01 -2.72 -5.61
N PHE A 122 2.98 -1.82 -5.75
CA PHE A 122 4.32 -1.99 -5.20
C PHE A 122 4.44 -1.24 -3.88
N ILE A 123 4.66 -1.97 -2.79
CA ILE A 123 4.84 -1.40 -1.46
C ILE A 123 6.26 -0.86 -1.32
N THR A 124 6.39 0.42 -0.99
CA THR A 124 7.67 1.09 -0.75
C THR A 124 7.95 1.30 0.73
N ASP A 125 6.89 1.31 1.55
CA ASP A 125 6.98 1.57 2.97
C ASP A 125 5.98 0.67 3.69
N ILE A 126 6.41 0.02 4.75
CA ILE A 126 5.52 -0.73 5.64
C ILE A 126 6.05 -0.62 7.06
N GLU A 127 5.20 -0.11 7.95
CA GLU A 127 5.57 0.16 9.34
C GLU A 127 6.82 1.04 9.43
N THR A 128 7.90 0.53 10.03
CA THR A 128 9.18 1.22 10.17
C THR A 128 10.16 0.94 9.03
N LEU A 129 9.79 0.09 8.06
CA LEU A 129 10.62 -0.30 6.94
C LEU A 129 10.34 0.58 5.72
N HIS A 130 11.40 1.07 5.10
CA HIS A 130 11.35 2.00 3.97
C HIS A 130 12.34 1.58 2.88
N SER A 131 11.85 1.33 1.66
CA SER A 131 12.69 1.14 0.47
C SER A 131 13.49 2.40 0.18
N GLY A 132 14.77 2.24 -0.13
CA GLY A 132 15.67 3.36 -0.43
C GLY A 132 17.10 3.10 0.04
N GLY A 133 18.00 4.05 -0.27
CA GLY A 133 19.41 3.93 0.13
C GLY A 133 20.14 2.74 -0.50
N GLY A 134 19.65 2.24 -1.65
CA GLY A 134 20.19 1.05 -2.32
C GLY A 134 19.62 -0.27 -1.80
N LYS A 135 18.60 -0.24 -0.93
CA LYS A 135 17.90 -1.42 -0.44
C LYS A 135 16.46 -1.46 -0.92
N ASP A 136 15.99 -2.67 -1.21
CA ASP A 136 14.62 -2.92 -1.62
C ASP A 136 13.83 -3.63 -0.52
N LEU A 137 12.56 -3.27 -0.40
CA LEU A 137 11.63 -3.90 0.52
C LEU A 137 11.03 -5.16 -0.15
N LEU A 138 11.44 -6.33 0.34
CA LEU A 138 11.01 -7.63 -0.14
C LEU A 138 10.16 -8.33 0.93
N TYR A 139 9.26 -9.20 0.50
CA TYR A 139 8.47 -10.01 1.41
C TYR A 139 8.66 -11.51 1.17
N TYR A 140 8.52 -12.24 2.26
CA TYR A 140 8.71 -13.67 2.33
C TYR A 140 7.42 -14.29 2.86
N VAL A 141 7.05 -15.46 2.33
CA VAL A 141 5.92 -16.26 2.81
C VAL A 141 6.46 -17.55 3.38
N ASN A 142 6.19 -17.80 4.66
CA ASN A 142 6.63 -18.99 5.39
C ASN A 142 8.15 -19.24 5.24
N GLY A 143 8.94 -18.16 5.32
CA GLY A 143 10.39 -18.18 5.23
C GLY A 143 10.97 -18.26 3.81
N LYS A 144 10.14 -18.22 2.76
CA LYS A 144 10.58 -18.24 1.36
C LYS A 144 10.27 -16.92 0.67
N GLU A 145 11.21 -16.39 -0.10
CA GLU A 145 11.00 -15.15 -0.85
C GLU A 145 9.78 -15.32 -1.78
N ALA A 146 8.92 -14.31 -1.81
CA ALA A 146 7.74 -14.35 -2.65
C ALA A 146 8.12 -14.25 -4.13
N THR A 147 7.53 -15.12 -4.95
CA THR A 147 7.78 -15.13 -6.40
C THR A 147 6.83 -14.24 -7.20
N VAL A 148 5.87 -13.60 -6.52
CA VAL A 148 4.88 -12.70 -7.10
C VAL A 148 4.69 -11.50 -6.18
N GLY A 149 4.09 -10.42 -6.68
CA GLY A 149 3.78 -9.24 -5.86
C GLY A 149 2.55 -9.42 -4.97
N VAL A 150 2.36 -8.49 -4.04
CA VAL A 150 1.24 -8.50 -3.08
C VAL A 150 -0.14 -8.46 -3.75
N SER A 151 -0.23 -7.87 -4.95
CA SER A 151 -1.47 -7.81 -5.75
C SER A 151 -1.79 -9.11 -6.49
N SER A 152 -0.94 -10.13 -6.40
CA SER A 152 -1.13 -11.42 -7.08
C SER A 152 -1.04 -12.62 -6.14
N TYR A 153 -0.48 -12.44 -4.94
CA TYR A 153 -0.44 -13.53 -3.96
C TYR A 153 -1.80 -13.72 -3.30
N THR A 154 -2.38 -14.91 -3.45
CA THR A 154 -3.57 -15.33 -2.68
C THR A 154 -3.12 -15.91 -1.34
N LEU A 155 -3.61 -15.32 -0.26
CA LEU A 155 -3.31 -15.75 1.10
C LEU A 155 -3.83 -17.15 1.37
N LYS A 156 -3.13 -17.86 2.26
CA LYS A 156 -3.58 -19.11 2.84
C LYS A 156 -3.69 -18.98 4.35
N ASN A 157 -4.65 -19.69 4.93
CA ASN A 157 -4.77 -19.77 6.38
C ASN A 157 -3.46 -20.22 7.04
N GLY A 158 -3.02 -19.44 8.02
CA GLY A 158 -1.80 -19.66 8.79
C GLY A 158 -0.52 -19.12 8.15
N ASP A 159 -0.59 -18.42 7.01
CA ASP A 159 0.61 -17.83 6.40
C ASP A 159 1.33 -16.88 7.36
N ILE A 160 2.66 -16.98 7.40
CA ILE A 160 3.56 -16.03 8.05
C ILE A 160 4.25 -15.23 6.96
N ILE A 161 3.98 -13.93 6.93
CA ILE A 161 4.51 -13.01 5.93
C ILE A 161 5.50 -12.08 6.62
N GLU A 162 6.73 -12.08 6.14
CA GLU A 162 7.81 -11.28 6.73
C GLU A 162 8.35 -10.30 5.70
N TRP A 163 8.47 -9.03 6.09
CA TRP A 163 9.05 -7.97 5.28
C TRP A 163 10.48 -7.67 5.72
N LYS A 164 11.39 -7.52 4.75
CA LYS A 164 12.82 -7.25 4.96
C LYS A 164 13.35 -6.21 3.99
N LEU A 165 14.35 -5.47 4.43
CA LEU A 165 15.16 -4.60 3.57
C LEU A 165 16.42 -5.36 3.16
N GLU A 166 16.52 -5.71 1.88
CA GLU A 166 17.71 -6.33 1.30
C GLU A 166 18.56 -5.26 0.61
#